data_AF-A0A7W1DXN5-F1
#
_entry.id   AF-A0A7W1DXN5-F1
#
_cell.length_a   1.000
_cell.length_b   1.000
_cell.length_c   1.000
_cell.angle_alpha   90.00
_cell.angle_beta   90.00
_cell.angle_gamma   90.00
#
_symmetry.space_group_name_H-M   'P 1'
#
loop_
_entity.id
_entity.type
_entity.pdbx_description
1 polymer ?
#
loop_
_entity_poly.entity_id
_entity_poly.type
_entity_poly.pdbx_seq_one_letter_code
_entity_poly.pdbx_strand_id
1 'polypeptide(L)'
;PKSNAVYRAYGAALDDVEATRNDPVPLHLRNAPTELMRAEGYGKGYRYAHDFEGGIVGQENRPPNVATHHYYRPSDRGFERDLQRRLDAVEAVYRATLSAEESSGKSDHAIDRHR
;
A
#
# COMPACT_ATOMS: atom_id res chain seq x y z
N PRO A 1 -13.70 26.89 -3.47
CA PRO A 1 -14.02 26.54 -2.06
C PRO A 1 -12.74 26.49 -1.21
N LYS A 2 -12.85 26.35 0.11
CA LYS A 2 -11.72 26.07 1.01
C LYS A 2 -11.91 24.69 1.64
N SER A 3 -10.81 23.97 1.83
CA SER A 3 -10.73 22.71 2.58
C SER A 3 -9.42 22.68 3.36
N ASN A 4 -9.40 21.97 4.50
CA ASN A 4 -8.21 21.66 5.27
C ASN A 4 -7.97 20.13 5.38
N ALA A 5 -8.63 19.33 4.56
CA ALA A 5 -8.56 17.86 4.61
C ALA A 5 -7.12 17.34 4.49
N VAL A 6 -6.34 17.88 3.54
CA VAL A 6 -4.91 17.53 3.36
C VAL A 6 -4.07 17.91 4.59
N TYR A 7 -4.31 19.08 5.20
CA TYR A 7 -3.59 19.53 6.40
C TYR A 7 -3.88 18.63 7.60
N ARG A 8 -5.15 18.24 7.81
CA ARG A 8 -5.54 17.29 8.86
C ARG A 8 -4.99 15.88 8.62
N ALA A 9 -4.94 15.44 7.37
CA ALA A 9 -4.36 14.15 7.00
C ALA A 9 -2.84 14.10 7.25
N TYR A 10 -2.13 15.18 6.93
CA TYR A 10 -0.71 15.31 7.21
C TYR A 10 -0.41 15.32 8.72
N GLY A 11 -1.19 16.08 9.51
CA GLY A 11 -1.09 16.06 10.97
C GLY A 11 -1.25 14.65 11.55
N ALA A 12 -2.35 13.96 11.22
CA ALA A 12 -2.60 12.60 11.71
C ALA A 12 -1.50 11.58 11.29
N ALA A 13 -0.87 11.77 10.13
CA ALA A 13 0.25 10.94 9.70
C ALA A 13 1.58 11.27 10.42
N LEU A 14 1.76 12.50 10.91
CA LEU A 14 2.87 12.84 11.81
C LEU A 14 2.60 12.28 13.21
N ASP A 15 1.38 12.44 13.73
CA ASP A 15 0.97 11.94 15.05
C ASP A 15 1.28 10.43 15.19
N ASP A 16 0.98 9.62 14.17
CA ASP A 16 1.30 8.18 14.15
C ASP A 16 2.81 7.87 14.00
N VAL A 17 3.60 8.74 13.35
CA VAL A 17 5.07 8.59 13.28
C VAL A 17 5.74 8.92 14.62
N GLU A 18 5.17 9.82 15.41
CA GLU A 18 5.64 10.12 16.77
C GLU A 18 5.13 9.12 17.81
N ALA A 19 3.90 8.60 17.67
CA ALA A 19 3.25 7.74 18.66
C ALA A 19 3.49 6.23 18.47
N THR A 20 3.73 5.76 17.24
CA THR A 20 3.91 4.33 16.96
C THR A 20 5.39 3.92 16.89
N ARG A 21 5.65 2.61 16.76
CA ARG A 21 7.02 2.12 16.51
C ARG A 21 7.42 2.44 15.07
N ASN A 22 8.69 2.80 14.90
CA ASN A 22 9.34 2.90 13.58
C ASN A 22 9.57 1.49 12.98
N ASP A 23 8.48 0.81 12.65
CA ASP A 23 8.49 -0.48 11.96
C ASP A 23 9.17 -0.33 10.59
N PRO A 24 10.03 -1.28 10.17
CA PRO A 24 10.86 -1.12 9.00
C PRO A 24 10.04 -1.26 7.71
N VAL A 25 10.38 -0.45 6.71
CA VAL A 25 9.77 -0.46 5.36
C VAL A 25 9.60 -1.91 4.84
N PRO A 26 8.43 -2.30 4.30
CA PRO A 26 8.19 -3.63 3.73
C PRO A 26 9.29 -4.05 2.73
N LEU A 27 9.75 -5.30 2.78
CA LEU A 27 10.90 -5.78 1.97
C LEU A 27 10.71 -5.53 0.47
N HIS A 28 9.50 -5.72 -0.04
CA HIS A 28 9.16 -5.49 -1.45
C HIS A 28 9.24 -4.00 -1.86
N LEU A 29 9.21 -3.05 -0.92
CA LEU A 29 9.43 -1.62 -1.18
C LEU A 29 10.89 -1.17 -1.03
N ARG A 30 11.80 -2.04 -0.56
CA ARG A 30 13.21 -1.68 -0.39
C ARG A 30 13.97 -1.78 -1.71
N ASN A 31 14.83 -0.81 -1.96
CA ASN A 31 15.79 -0.87 -3.06
C ASN A 31 16.75 -2.07 -2.87
N ALA A 32 17.09 -2.75 -3.96
CA ALA A 32 18.00 -3.88 -4.01
C ALA A 32 19.17 -3.63 -4.99
N PRO A 33 20.09 -2.69 -4.67
CA PRO A 33 21.21 -2.32 -5.55
C PRO A 33 22.31 -3.38 -5.60
N THR A 34 22.53 -4.15 -4.52
CA THR A 34 23.54 -5.21 -4.46
C THR A 34 22.94 -6.59 -4.72
N GLU A 35 23.77 -7.54 -5.14
CA GLU A 35 23.37 -8.93 -5.35
C GLU A 35 22.94 -9.60 -4.04
N LEU A 36 23.66 -9.33 -2.94
CA LEU A 36 23.31 -9.80 -1.59
C LEU A 36 21.90 -9.34 -1.19
N MET A 37 21.56 -8.06 -1.42
CA MET A 37 20.21 -7.57 -1.09
C MET A 37 19.11 -8.28 -1.90
N ARG A 38 19.37 -8.66 -3.15
CA ARG A 38 18.42 -9.44 -3.98
C ARG A 38 18.29 -10.89 -3.48
N ALA A 39 19.40 -11.50 -3.06
CA ALA A 39 19.39 -12.83 -2.44
C ALA A 39 18.60 -12.85 -1.13
N GLU A 40 18.77 -11.83 -0.29
CA GLU A 40 17.99 -11.56 0.93
C GLU A 40 16.55 -11.04 0.65
N GLY A 41 16.08 -11.09 -0.60
CA GLY A 41 14.69 -10.82 -0.98
C GLY A 41 14.26 -9.35 -0.99
N TYR A 42 15.18 -8.38 -0.96
CA TYR A 42 14.84 -6.96 -1.09
C TYR A 42 14.24 -6.70 -2.48
N GLY A 43 13.14 -5.96 -2.54
CA GLY A 43 12.38 -5.71 -3.78
C GLY A 43 11.63 -6.93 -4.34
N LYS A 44 11.80 -8.14 -3.78
CA LYS A 44 11.11 -9.35 -4.26
C LYS A 44 9.60 -9.21 -4.02
N GLY A 45 8.81 -9.46 -5.06
CA GLY A 45 7.35 -9.31 -5.02
C GLY A 45 6.84 -7.87 -5.17
N TYR A 46 7.71 -6.90 -5.49
CA TYR A 46 7.26 -5.56 -5.88
C TYR A 46 6.40 -5.63 -7.15
N ARG A 47 5.22 -5.03 -7.12
CA ARG A 47 4.32 -4.90 -8.26
C ARG A 47 4.38 -3.49 -8.83
N TYR A 48 5.00 -3.34 -9.99
CA TYR A 48 5.12 -2.06 -10.69
C TYR A 48 3.77 -1.69 -11.30
N ALA A 49 3.07 -0.74 -10.68
CA ALA A 49 1.66 -0.46 -10.97
C ALA A 49 1.34 -0.11 -12.43
N HIS A 50 2.32 0.38 -13.21
CA HIS A 50 2.16 0.69 -14.63
C HIS A 50 1.95 -0.54 -15.53
N ASP A 51 2.34 -1.74 -15.07
CA ASP A 51 2.14 -3.00 -15.82
C ASP A 51 0.74 -3.60 -15.60
N PHE A 52 -0.08 -3.01 -14.72
CA PHE A 52 -1.40 -3.49 -14.34
C PHE A 52 -2.52 -2.63 -14.96
N GLU A 53 -3.69 -3.22 -15.18
CA GLU A 53 -4.83 -2.54 -15.79
C GLU A 53 -5.25 -1.30 -14.97
N GLY A 54 -5.51 -0.19 -15.68
CA GLY A 54 -5.82 1.11 -15.06
C GLY A 54 -4.64 1.78 -14.34
N GLY A 55 -3.46 1.16 -14.29
CA GLY A 55 -2.29 1.66 -13.56
C GLY A 55 -2.38 1.49 -12.04
N ILE A 56 -3.15 0.52 -11.55
CA ILE A 56 -3.50 0.36 -10.13
C ILE A 56 -3.29 -1.11 -9.71
N VAL A 57 -2.64 -1.33 -8.56
CA VAL A 57 -2.43 -2.68 -8.00
C VAL A 57 -2.36 -2.67 -6.47
N GLY A 58 -3.00 -3.65 -5.84
CA GLY A 58 -3.02 -3.88 -4.38
C GLY A 58 -1.89 -4.88 -3.85
N GLN A 59 -1.24 -3.77 -3.50
CA GLN A 59 0.00 -3.87 -2.72
C GLN A 59 -0.09 -3.10 -1.39
N GLU A 60 0.14 -3.77 -0.26
CA GLU A 60 0.20 -3.09 1.04
C GLU A 60 1.53 -2.36 1.19
N ASN A 61 1.46 -1.04 1.17
CA ASN A 61 2.61 -0.15 1.19
C ASN A 61 2.91 0.43 2.58
N ARG A 62 1.99 0.25 3.55
CA ARG A 62 2.15 0.68 4.94
C ARG A 62 2.83 -0.40 5.78
N PRO A 63 3.61 -0.03 6.81
CA PRO A 63 4.09 -0.99 7.80
C PRO A 63 2.92 -1.53 8.67
N PRO A 64 3.08 -2.72 9.31
CA PRO A 64 1.95 -3.45 9.91
C PRO A 64 1.24 -2.71 11.05
N ASN A 65 2.00 -1.94 11.85
CA ASN A 65 1.50 -1.06 12.90
C ASN A 65 0.41 -0.07 12.47
N VAL A 66 0.40 0.38 11.21
CA VAL A 66 -0.57 1.36 10.68
C VAL A 66 -1.29 0.89 9.40
N ALA A 67 -1.28 -0.41 9.11
CA ALA A 67 -1.88 -0.99 7.90
C ALA A 67 -3.43 -0.80 7.80
N THR A 68 -4.10 -0.44 8.90
CA THR A 68 -5.54 -0.10 8.91
C THR A 68 -5.80 1.41 8.89
N HIS A 69 -4.78 2.27 8.89
CA HIS A 69 -4.94 3.71 9.05
C HIS A 69 -5.23 4.40 7.71
N HIS A 70 -6.19 5.33 7.73
CA HIS A 70 -6.64 6.12 6.58
C HIS A 70 -6.71 7.60 6.95
N TYR A 71 -5.69 8.36 6.54
CA TYR A 71 -5.48 9.76 6.94
C TYR A 71 -6.34 10.74 6.13
N TYR A 72 -6.30 10.63 4.80
CA TYR A 72 -6.96 11.59 3.91
C TYR A 72 -8.45 11.26 3.74
N ARG A 73 -9.29 12.25 4.07
CA ARG A 73 -10.74 12.21 3.97
C ARG A 73 -11.20 13.49 3.24
N PRO A 74 -11.41 13.46 1.91
CA PRO A 74 -11.88 14.59 1.13
C PRO A 74 -13.14 15.25 1.69
N SER A 75 -13.33 16.55 1.44
CA SER A 75 -14.61 17.22 1.67
C SER A 75 -15.56 17.09 0.47
N ASP A 76 -16.84 17.41 0.69
CA ASP A 76 -17.90 17.49 -0.32
C ASP A 76 -17.75 18.68 -1.30
N ARG A 77 -16.65 19.45 -1.23
CA ARG A 77 -16.59 20.83 -1.73
C ARG A 77 -15.70 20.99 -2.95
N GLY A 78 -16.32 21.29 -4.09
CA GLY A 78 -15.60 21.52 -5.35
C GLY A 78 -14.90 20.24 -5.81
N PHE A 79 -13.61 20.34 -6.15
CA PHE A 79 -12.85 19.21 -6.70
C PHE A 79 -12.71 18.02 -5.73
N GLU A 80 -12.73 18.22 -4.41
CA GLU A 80 -12.57 17.12 -3.44
C GLU A 80 -13.71 16.07 -3.52
N ARG A 81 -14.92 16.50 -3.88
CA ARG A 81 -16.06 15.60 -4.18
C ARG A 81 -15.82 14.71 -5.40
N ASP A 82 -15.11 15.23 -6.38
CA ASP A 82 -14.80 14.53 -7.64
C ASP A 82 -13.56 13.65 -7.48
N LEU A 83 -12.63 14.06 -6.61
CA LEU A 83 -11.51 13.26 -6.10
C LEU A 83 -11.99 12.09 -5.22
N GLN A 84 -13.00 12.26 -4.37
CA GLN A 84 -13.59 11.16 -3.58
C GLN A 84 -14.03 10.02 -4.49
N ARG A 85 -14.85 10.29 -5.53
CA ARG A 85 -15.29 9.27 -6.49
C ARG A 85 -14.13 8.56 -7.19
N ARG A 86 -13.00 9.25 -7.41
CA ARG A 86 -11.78 8.64 -7.96
C ARG A 86 -11.08 7.76 -6.93
N LEU A 87 -11.01 8.18 -5.66
CA LEU A 87 -10.45 7.36 -4.58
C LEU A 87 -11.29 6.10 -4.34
N ASP A 88 -12.62 6.20 -4.37
CA ASP A 88 -13.54 5.06 -4.23
C ASP A 88 -13.30 4.01 -5.34
N ALA A 89 -13.12 4.47 -6.58
CA ALA A 89 -12.81 3.61 -7.72
C ALA A 89 -11.40 2.97 -7.63
N VAL A 90 -10.40 3.72 -7.16
CA VAL A 90 -9.03 3.21 -6.93
C VAL A 90 -9.04 2.17 -5.81
N GLU A 91 -9.73 2.42 -4.69
CA GLU A 91 -9.86 1.50 -3.56
C GLU A 91 -10.53 0.19 -3.98
N ALA A 92 -11.56 0.25 -4.83
CA ALA A 92 -12.22 -0.95 -5.36
C ALA A 92 -11.25 -1.85 -6.16
N VAL A 93 -10.47 -1.28 -7.10
CA VAL A 93 -9.46 -2.03 -7.87
C VAL A 93 -8.33 -2.52 -6.97
N TYR A 94 -7.87 -1.68 -6.03
CA TYR A 94 -6.85 -2.01 -5.04
C TYR A 94 -7.25 -3.22 -4.18
N ARG A 95 -8.48 -3.24 -3.63
CA ARG A 95 -8.96 -4.37 -2.80
C ARG A 95 -9.16 -5.65 -3.61
N ALA A 96 -9.72 -5.54 -4.82
CA ALA A 96 -9.90 -6.69 -5.70
C ALA A 96 -8.56 -7.35 -6.07
N THR A 97 -7.55 -6.55 -6.45
CA THR A 97 -6.20 -7.03 -6.80
C THR A 97 -5.35 -7.43 -5.59
N LEU A 98 -5.70 -6.99 -4.38
CA LEU A 98 -5.06 -7.45 -3.15
C LEU A 98 -5.51 -8.88 -2.80
N SER A 99 -6.82 -9.11 -2.68
CA SER A 99 -7.33 -10.41 -2.22
C SER A 99 -7.30 -11.52 -3.27
N ALA A 100 -7.16 -11.18 -4.56
CA ALA A 100 -6.77 -12.15 -5.59
C ALA A 100 -5.38 -12.75 -5.30
N GLU A 101 -4.38 -11.90 -5.01
CA GLU A 101 -3.02 -12.36 -4.70
C GLU A 101 -2.91 -13.05 -3.33
N GLU A 102 -3.68 -12.63 -2.32
CA GLU A 102 -3.80 -13.35 -1.04
C GLU A 102 -4.39 -14.76 -1.19
N SER A 103 -5.06 -15.04 -2.31
CA SER A 103 -5.59 -16.36 -2.67
C SER A 103 -4.59 -17.15 -3.50
N SER A 104 -3.91 -16.48 -4.44
CA SER A 104 -2.83 -17.04 -5.28
C SER A 104 -1.64 -17.51 -4.43
N GLY A 105 -1.05 -16.64 -3.61
CA GLY A 105 0.17 -16.93 -2.82
C GLY A 105 0.04 -18.00 -1.74
N LYS A 106 -1.15 -18.59 -1.55
CA LYS A 106 -1.37 -19.75 -0.67
C LYS A 106 -1.11 -21.10 -1.35
N SER A 107 -1.00 -21.17 -2.68
CA SER A 107 -0.63 -22.41 -3.38
C SER A 107 0.87 -22.71 -3.29
N ASP A 108 1.71 -21.69 -3.44
CA ASP A 108 3.16 -21.83 -3.60
C ASP A 108 3.91 -22.29 -2.32
N HIS A 109 3.21 -22.33 -1.18
CA HIS A 109 3.77 -22.84 0.09
C HIS A 109 3.43 -24.31 0.38
N ALA A 110 2.84 -25.03 -0.59
CA ALA A 110 2.44 -26.43 -0.44
C ALA A 110 3.50 -27.46 -0.87
N ILE A 111 4.59 -27.06 -1.54
CA ILE A 111 5.57 -27.98 -2.17
C ILE A 111 7.02 -27.67 -1.75
N ASP A 112 7.32 -27.86 -0.47
CA ASP A 112 8.53 -28.60 -0.06
C ASP A 112 8.35 -29.20 1.35
N ARG A 113 8.24 -30.53 1.42
CA ARG A 113 8.41 -31.32 2.64
C ARG A 113 8.95 -32.70 2.29
N HIS A 114 10.18 -32.99 2.74
CA HIS A 114 10.83 -34.32 2.81
C HIS A 114 11.06 -34.98 1.44
N ARG A 115 12.26 -34.96 0.87
CA ARG A 115 13.47 -35.70 1.32
C ARG A 115 13.18 -37.07 1.92
#